data_AF-A0A838GPV0-F1
#
_entry.id   AF-A0A838GPV0-F1
#
_cell.length_a   1.000
_cell.length_b   1.000
_cell.length_c   1.000
_cell.angle_alpha   90.00
_cell.angle_beta   90.00
_cell.angle_gamma   90.00
#
_symmetry.space_group_name_H-M   'P 1'
#
loop_
_entity.id
_entity.type
_entity.pdbx_description
1 polymer ?
#
loop_
_entity_poly.entity_id
_entity_poly.type
_entity_poly.pdbx_seq_one_letter_code
_entity_poly.pdbx_strand_id
1 'polypeptide(L)' 'PTVSPLADTGWVAVRAMVERARAQRTMDDLWEVGARAILVTDIHACRL' A
#
# COMPACT_ATOMS: atom_id res chain seq x y z
N PRO A 1 5.56 7.98 -0.66
CA PRO A 1 5.12 6.70 -1.25
C PRO A 1 6.11 6.27 -2.32
N THR A 2 6.50 5.01 -2.34
CA THR A 2 7.39 4.45 -3.37
C THR A 2 6.56 3.77 -4.44
N VAL A 3 6.83 4.06 -5.70
CA VAL A 3 6.15 3.47 -6.85
C VAL A 3 7.18 2.69 -7.66
N SER A 4 6.88 1.42 -7.96
CA SER A 4 7.75 0.55 -8.75
C SER A 4 6.97 -0.07 -9.89
N PRO A 5 7.55 -0.12 -11.12
CA PRO A 5 6.88 -0.75 -12.25
C PRO A 5 6.74 -2.26 -12.03
N LEU A 6 5.65 -2.83 -12.54
CA LEU A 6 5.46 -4.28 -12.60
C LEU A 6 5.71 -4.82 -14.01
N ALA A 7 5.88 -6.14 -14.11
CA ALA A 7 6.05 -6.81 -15.41
C ALA A 7 4.79 -6.71 -16.28
N ASP A 8 3.61 -6.68 -15.64
CA ASP A 8 2.34 -6.47 -16.33
C ASP A 8 2.14 -4.98 -16.67
N THR A 9 1.97 -4.70 -17.95
CA THR A 9 1.85 -3.33 -18.47
C THR A 9 0.56 -2.69 -17.98
N GLY A 10 0.67 -1.52 -17.35
CA GLY A 10 -0.46 -0.79 -16.77
C GLY A 10 -0.61 -0.96 -15.26
N TRP A 11 0.18 -1.83 -14.62
CA TRP A 11 0.22 -1.98 -13.17
C TRP A 11 1.50 -1.43 -12.54
N VAL A 12 1.36 -0.93 -11.32
CA VAL A 12 2.47 -0.48 -10.47
C VAL A 12 2.31 -1.03 -9.06
N ALA A 13 3.42 -1.32 -8.41
CA ALA A 13 3.46 -1.60 -6.98
C ALA A 13 3.67 -0.29 -6.22
N VAL A 14 2.82 -0.02 -5.23
CA VAL A 14 2.92 1.16 -4.36
C VAL A 14 3.21 0.73 -2.93
N ARG A 15 4.19 1.36 -2.29
CA ARG A 15 4.49 1.19 -0.86
C ARG A 15 4.38 2.53 -0.15
N ALA A 16 3.59 2.59 0.92
CA ALA A 16 3.45 3.78 1.73
C ALA A 16 3.33 3.41 3.21
N MET A 17 3.85 4.26 4.09
CA MET A 17 3.54 4.17 5.52
C MET A 17 2.15 4.77 5.73
N VAL A 18 1.34 4.09 6.53
CA VAL A 18 -0.01 4.53 6.92
C VAL A 18 -0.15 4.49 8.43
N GLU A 19 -1.03 5.32 8.99
CA GLU A 19 -1.36 5.23 10.40
C GLU A 19 -1.95 3.86 10.72
N ARG A 20 -1.42 3.19 11.76
CA ARG A 20 -1.89 1.85 12.17
C ARG A 20 -3.41 1.81 12.42
N ALA A 21 -3.97 2.86 13.04
CA ALA A 21 -5.40 2.95 13.32
C ALA A 21 -6.29 3.14 12.07
N ARG A 22 -5.68 3.44 10.91
CA ARG A 22 -6.38 3.63 9.64
C ARG A 22 -6.11 2.51 8.63
N ALA A 23 -5.19 1.58 8.94
CA ALA A 23 -4.74 0.54 8.00
C ALA A 23 -5.92 -0.21 7.35
N GLN A 24 -6.90 -0.69 8.14
CA GLN A 24 -8.05 -1.41 7.60
C GLN A 24 -8.89 -0.56 6.63
N ARG A 25 -9.25 0.67 7.02
CA ARG A 25 -10.01 1.58 6.15
C ARG A 25 -9.26 1.91 4.86
N THR A 26 -7.95 2.15 4.97
CA THR A 26 -7.13 2.41 3.78
C THR A 26 -7.07 1.20 2.85
N MET A 27 -7.08 -0.03 3.38
CA MET A 27 -7.19 -1.23 2.54
C MET A 27 -8.53 -1.28 1.80
N ASP A 28 -9.62 -0.96 2.48
CA ASP A 28 -10.96 -0.92 1.89
C ASP A 28 -11.04 0.16 0.79
N ASP A 29 -10.59 1.39 1.08
CA ASP A 29 -10.55 2.51 0.13
C ASP A 29 -9.72 2.14 -1.13
N LEU A 30 -8.58 1.49 -0.94
CA LEU A 30 -7.73 1.03 -2.04
C LEU A 30 -8.41 -0.09 -2.85
N TRP A 31 -9.13 -0.98 -2.20
CA TRP A 31 -9.86 -2.05 -2.87
C TRP A 31 -10.98 -1.50 -3.76
N GLU A 32 -11.73 -0.51 -3.27
CA GLU A 32 -12.82 0.15 -4.01
C GLU A 32 -12.34 0.80 -5.31
N VAL A 33 -11.16 1.41 -5.29
CA VAL A 33 -10.56 2.01 -6.49
C VAL A 33 -9.85 1.01 -7.41
N GLY A 34 -9.89 -0.29 -7.08
CA GLY A 34 -9.39 -1.36 -7.94
C GLY A 34 -8.00 -1.89 -7.60
N ALA A 35 -7.40 -1.49 -6.48
CA ALA A 35 -6.12 -2.06 -6.05
C ALA A 35 -6.29 -3.56 -5.74
N ARG A 36 -5.23 -4.33 -6.00
CA ARG A 36 -5.18 -5.78 -5.80
C ARG A 36 -3.91 -6.16 -5.06
N ALA A 37 -3.92 -7.32 -4.42
CA ALA A 37 -2.80 -7.83 -3.62
C ALA A 37 -2.29 -6.82 -2.57
N ILE A 38 -3.22 -6.24 -1.79
CA ILE A 38 -2.91 -5.27 -0.75
C ILE A 38 -2.30 -6.01 0.45
N LEU A 39 -1.07 -5.63 0.83
CA LEU A 39 -0.32 -6.24 1.91
C LEU A 39 0.03 -5.19 2.97
N VAL A 40 -0.09 -5.57 4.24
CA VAL A 40 0.31 -4.74 5.38
C VAL A 40 1.41 -5.46 6.15
N THR A 41 2.45 -4.72 6.51
CA THR A 41 3.56 -5.21 7.33
C THR A 41 3.80 -4.24 8.46
N ASP A 42 4.08 -4.76 9.66
CA ASP A 42 4.45 -3.92 10.80
C ASP A 42 5.81 -3.27 10.61
N ILE A 43 5.94 -2.04 11.11
CA ILE A 43 7.19 -1.28 11.15
C ILE A 43 7.70 -1.30 12.59
N HIS A 44 8.84 -1.95 12.83
CA HIS A 44 9.43 -2.03 14.17
C HIS A 44 10.01 -0.69 14.63
N ALA A 45 10.63 0.06 13.72
CA ALA A 45 11.15 1.40 13.97
C ALA A 45 11.19 2.19 12.66
N CYS A 46 10.91 3.49 12.74
CA CYS A 46 11.09 4.42 11.63
C CYS A 46 11.68 5.72 12.18
N ARG A 47 12.69 6.25 11.48
CA ARG A 47 13.21 7.60 11.72
C ARG A 47 12.91 8.41 10.47
N LEU A 48 12.26 9.56 10.66
CA LEU A 48 11.93 10.51 9.60
C LEU A 48 13.16 11.34 9.22
#